data_AF-A0AAD9LSN5-F1
#
_entry.id   AF-A0AAD9LSN5-F1
#
_cell.length_a   1.000
_cell.length_b   1.000
_cell.length_c   1.000
_cell.angle_alpha   90.00
_cell.angle_beta   90.00
_cell.angle_gamma   90.00
#
_symmetry.space_group_name_H-M   'P 1'
#
loop_
_entity.id
_entity.type
_entity.pdbx_description
1 polymer ?
#
loop_
_entity_poly.entity_id
_entity_poly.type
_entity_poly.pdbx_seq_one_letter_code
_entity_poly.pdbx_strand_id
1 'polypeptide(L)'
;MSFPSLPLPLISLILEFSFYCIREDLMPISRHISETYGADLLKNAALVCRSWYKSIDEVVARYRRDTLQLTFKFGTRVEVLAIRRLVQQRGRCVRDLRIRMGRSDGTRFLSGVWWWMEDREIPWDAIFSHLPGLKRLDLRYMPLESRHLPVLLEMAAKYCLQVEMLLLPKKQEMNMMVNCAAIERVVKVVRKAMQRWYLKGKCGGLKQLTMPTREEENRFQTSTKFIEDVIEFCPNVEYLDGYRYAVDDLNDVSCDEEWMISLETWILFNKTCKNLRDFYWVVVPFADPFFRVFGEHIKPNLKKLKLTSNLTWDYEHYFKQDGSAGLLTEKPGYGLLATDVAALFKGCPALIDLEITYDQQKNEEALPTLLDAALFGDKFWEAVVESCPKLQTLYTRDCSAYGGSRTVRPIHTFTDHGLLTLAKHSHLSSIELSAVCCSSDGILKYLQHIFKATDFAGGNRSLVVSLAGTIEHDPTQSHPFYQELVDLLKHIIDASEEELDTSVCEPSVSVFNPHSSSVDYEWSVSYMHDELKPLLEKAIDAHPKLGIHVVVCRDDDESFRRIDNVEFNWCSGGQEGDMFIEDEYLESDIEGSDEDDFFFDDDYEIVPADEVDDEEA
;
A
#
# COMPACT_ATOMS: atom_id res chain seq x y z
N MET A 1 26.47 -7.25 27.23
CA MET A 1 25.42 -8.29 27.32
C MET A 1 25.85 -9.47 26.47
N SER A 2 25.62 -10.71 26.89
CA SER A 2 25.90 -11.85 26.00
C SER A 2 24.72 -12.03 25.04
N PHE A 3 25.00 -12.18 23.74
CA PHE A 3 24.00 -12.43 22.69
C PHE A 3 23.08 -13.64 22.99
N PRO A 4 23.55 -14.70 23.68
CA PRO A 4 22.68 -15.79 24.13
C PRO A 4 21.66 -15.42 25.22
N SER A 5 21.71 -14.24 25.84
CA SER A 5 20.90 -13.90 27.03
C SER A 5 20.29 -12.50 26.93
N LEU A 6 19.56 -12.24 25.84
CA LEU A 6 18.89 -10.96 25.63
C LEU A 6 17.59 -10.87 26.45
N PRO A 7 17.23 -9.69 26.99
CA PRO A 7 15.94 -9.47 27.63
C PRO A 7 14.78 -9.71 26.67
N LEU A 8 13.64 -10.18 27.19
CA LEU A 8 12.46 -10.48 26.39
C LEU A 8 12.00 -9.31 25.49
N PRO A 9 11.95 -8.04 25.94
CA PRO A 9 11.55 -6.93 25.07
C PRO A 9 12.48 -6.75 23.87
N LEU A 10 13.78 -7.00 24.05
CA LEU A 10 14.76 -6.89 22.96
C LEU A 10 14.61 -8.05 21.98
N ILE A 11 14.33 -9.26 22.47
CA ILE A 11 14.05 -10.42 21.61
C ILE A 11 12.77 -10.17 20.81
N SER A 12 11.70 -9.66 21.43
CA SER A 12 10.47 -9.30 20.71
C SER A 12 10.74 -8.32 19.56
N LEU A 13 11.54 -7.27 19.80
CA LEU A 13 11.91 -6.30 18.77
C LEU A 13 12.72 -6.93 17.64
N ILE A 14 13.66 -7.83 17.96
CA ILE A 14 14.42 -8.57 16.94
C ILE A 14 13.48 -9.45 16.12
N LEU A 15 12.57 -10.18 16.77
CA LEU A 15 11.61 -11.04 16.08
C LEU A 15 10.65 -10.23 15.19
N GLU A 16 10.20 -9.08 15.65
CA GLU A 16 9.34 -8.18 14.87
C GLU A 16 10.08 -7.56 13.67
N PHE A 17 11.36 -7.24 13.83
CA PHE A 17 12.20 -6.79 12.72
C PHE A 17 12.48 -7.91 11.70
N SER A 18 12.80 -9.11 12.18
CA SER A 18 13.20 -10.23 11.32
C SER A 18 12.02 -10.98 10.68
N PHE A 19 10.83 -10.91 11.29
CA PHE A 19 9.69 -11.71 10.86
C PHE A 19 8.43 -10.85 10.74
N TYR A 20 7.96 -10.65 9.50
CA TYR A 20 6.75 -9.89 9.20
C TYR A 20 5.48 -10.39 9.93
N CYS A 21 5.48 -11.66 10.36
CA CYS A 21 4.38 -12.32 11.04
C CYS A 21 4.26 -11.98 12.55
N ILE A 22 5.29 -11.40 13.16
CA ILE A 22 5.32 -11.12 14.60
C ILE A 22 5.27 -9.62 14.82
N ARG A 23 4.22 -9.16 15.50
CA ARG A 23 4.09 -7.77 15.95
C ARG A 23 3.61 -7.72 17.38
N GLU A 24 4.23 -6.90 18.21
CA GLU A 24 3.71 -6.65 19.56
C GLU A 24 2.46 -5.77 19.52
N ASP A 25 2.44 -4.79 18.61
CA ASP A 25 1.33 -3.86 18.44
C ASP A 25 0.07 -4.52 17.86
N LEU A 26 -1.10 -4.02 18.29
CA LEU A 26 -2.42 -4.48 17.82
C LEU A 26 -2.93 -3.71 16.58
N MET A 27 -2.23 -2.65 16.18
CA MET A 27 -2.60 -1.73 15.10
C MET A 27 -1.42 -1.47 14.15
N PRO A 28 -1.69 -1.07 12.90
CA PRO A 28 -3.01 -1.12 12.25
C PRO A 28 -3.33 -2.52 11.70
N ILE A 29 -2.31 -3.33 11.44
CA ILE A 29 -2.44 -4.67 10.84
C ILE A 29 -2.65 -5.71 11.96
N SER A 30 -3.52 -6.70 11.69
CA SER A 30 -3.71 -7.83 12.58
C SER A 30 -2.41 -8.62 12.77
N ARG A 31 -2.14 -9.05 14.00
CA ARG A 31 -0.99 -9.92 14.29
C ARG A 31 -1.21 -11.32 13.69
N HIS A 32 -0.30 -11.86 12.89
CA HIS A 32 -0.49 -13.18 12.25
C HIS A 32 0.70 -14.09 12.47
N ILE A 33 0.64 -15.04 13.41
CA ILE A 33 1.58 -16.16 13.37
C ILE A 33 1.03 -17.18 12.36
N SER A 34 1.51 -17.12 11.11
CA SER A 34 1.14 -18.13 10.10
C SER A 34 1.51 -19.53 10.61
N GLU A 35 0.59 -20.49 10.49
CA GLU A 35 0.76 -21.86 10.98
C GLU A 35 1.85 -22.63 10.22
N THR A 36 2.15 -22.24 8.98
CA THR A 36 3.19 -22.84 8.12
C THR A 36 4.48 -22.01 8.13
N TYR A 37 4.50 -20.84 7.49
CA TYR A 37 5.75 -20.07 7.33
C TYR A 37 6.27 -19.42 8.61
N GLY A 38 5.39 -18.83 9.43
CA GLY A 38 5.79 -18.14 10.65
C GLY A 38 6.26 -19.10 11.74
N ALA A 39 5.67 -20.29 11.79
CA ALA A 39 6.01 -21.32 12.76
C ALA A 39 7.42 -21.90 12.51
N ASP A 40 7.81 -22.12 11.25
CA ASP A 40 9.12 -22.69 10.92
C ASP A 40 10.27 -21.70 11.14
N LEU A 41 10.05 -20.42 10.83
CA LEU A 41 10.99 -19.35 11.13
C LEU A 41 11.20 -19.17 12.64
N LEU A 42 10.12 -19.22 13.42
CA LEU A 42 10.19 -19.19 14.88
C LEU A 42 10.89 -20.41 15.48
N LYS A 43 10.66 -21.60 14.92
CA LYS A 43 11.39 -22.83 15.32
C LYS A 43 12.89 -22.65 15.08
N ASN A 44 13.29 -22.14 13.92
CA ASN A 44 14.69 -21.92 13.60
C ASN A 44 15.35 -20.93 14.57
N ALA A 45 14.68 -19.81 14.87
CA ALA A 45 15.16 -18.84 15.86
C ALA A 45 15.25 -19.45 17.28
N ALA A 46 14.33 -20.36 17.63
CA ALA A 46 14.34 -21.03 18.92
C ALA A 46 15.49 -22.04 19.10
N LEU A 47 16.10 -22.51 18.00
CA LEU A 47 17.24 -23.43 18.03
C LEU A 47 18.59 -22.74 18.32
N VAL A 48 18.66 -21.40 18.25
CA VAL A 48 19.89 -20.62 18.48
C VAL A 48 20.49 -20.92 19.86
N CYS A 49 19.69 -20.88 20.92
CA CYS A 49 20.10 -21.33 22.26
C CYS A 49 18.90 -21.54 23.20
N ARG A 50 19.12 -22.19 24.35
CA ARG A 50 18.07 -22.44 25.36
C ARG A 50 17.39 -21.18 25.89
N SER A 51 18.09 -20.04 25.97
CA SER A 51 17.48 -18.80 26.43
C SER A 51 16.55 -18.20 25.37
N TRP A 52 16.97 -18.24 24.10
CA TRP A 52 16.14 -17.81 22.97
C TRP A 52 14.88 -18.66 22.85
N TYR A 53 15.01 -19.99 22.98
CA TYR A 53 13.86 -20.89 23.05
C TYR A 53 12.82 -20.44 24.09
N LYS A 54 13.25 -20.19 25.34
CA LYS A 54 12.34 -19.76 26.42
C LYS A 54 11.68 -18.42 26.12
N SER A 55 12.42 -17.47 25.57
CA SER A 55 11.88 -16.14 25.24
C SER A 55 10.89 -16.21 24.09
N ILE A 56 11.21 -16.94 23.02
CA ILE A 56 10.31 -17.16 21.88
C ILE A 56 9.04 -17.89 22.33
N ASP A 57 9.17 -18.95 23.15
CA ASP A 57 8.03 -19.67 23.71
C ASP A 57 7.13 -18.74 24.54
N GLU A 58 7.70 -17.85 25.34
CA GLU A 58 6.94 -16.83 26.09
C GLU A 58 6.24 -15.80 25.17
N VAL A 59 6.88 -15.35 24.08
CA VAL A 59 6.26 -14.45 23.08
C VAL A 59 5.07 -15.15 22.41
N VAL A 60 5.27 -16.38 21.96
CA VAL A 60 4.21 -17.20 21.33
C VAL A 60 3.08 -17.49 22.32
N ALA A 61 3.40 -17.81 23.58
CA ALA A 61 2.42 -18.03 24.62
C ALA A 61 1.60 -16.77 24.93
N ARG A 62 2.22 -15.59 24.97
CA ARG A 62 1.51 -14.30 25.11
C ARG A 62 0.60 -14.03 23.92
N TYR A 63 1.11 -14.19 22.70
CA TYR A 63 0.31 -14.03 21.49
C TYR A 63 -0.92 -14.95 21.50
N ARG A 64 -0.71 -16.24 21.77
CA ARG A 64 -1.79 -17.24 21.84
C ARG A 64 -2.76 -16.93 22.95
N ARG A 65 -2.31 -16.38 24.08
CA ARG A 65 -3.16 -16.01 25.23
C ARG A 65 -4.04 -14.81 24.90
N ASP A 66 -3.47 -13.80 24.26
CA ASP A 66 -4.10 -12.51 23.99
C ASP A 66 -4.99 -12.53 22.74
N THR A 67 -4.72 -13.41 21.78
CA THR A 67 -5.48 -13.55 20.53
C THR A 67 -6.45 -14.74 20.62
N LEU A 68 -7.70 -14.51 20.24
CA LEU A 68 -8.73 -15.54 20.15
C LEU A 68 -9.49 -15.41 18.84
N GLN A 69 -9.54 -16.50 18.07
CA GLN A 69 -10.41 -16.60 16.89
C GLN A 69 -11.58 -17.52 17.21
N LEU A 70 -12.80 -17.02 16.99
CA LEU A 70 -14.03 -17.79 17.08
C LEU A 70 -14.51 -18.09 15.66
N THR A 71 -14.50 -19.37 15.30
CA THR A 71 -14.98 -19.84 13.99
C THR A 71 -16.33 -20.51 14.18
N PHE A 72 -17.34 -20.01 13.48
CA PHE A 72 -18.67 -20.58 13.38
C PHE A 72 -18.83 -21.17 11.98
N LYS A 73 -18.72 -22.51 11.86
CA LYS A 73 -18.90 -23.24 10.60
C LYS A 73 -20.38 -23.44 10.30
N PHE A 74 -21.16 -23.84 11.31
CA PHE A 74 -22.57 -24.22 11.14
C PHE A 74 -23.48 -23.61 12.22
N GLY A 75 -22.92 -23.01 13.27
CA GLY A 75 -23.69 -22.44 14.37
C GLY A 75 -24.43 -23.50 15.19
N THR A 76 -23.94 -24.74 15.22
CA THR A 76 -24.59 -25.82 15.97
C THR A 76 -24.52 -25.57 17.47
N ARG A 77 -25.47 -26.13 18.23
CA ARG A 77 -25.45 -26.02 19.70
C ARG A 77 -24.15 -26.54 20.33
N VAL A 78 -23.58 -27.60 19.76
CA VAL A 78 -22.31 -28.19 20.23
C VAL A 78 -21.15 -27.20 20.02
N GLU A 79 -21.07 -26.62 18.83
CA GLU A 79 -20.07 -25.60 18.46
C GLU A 79 -20.18 -24.36 19.37
N VAL A 80 -21.40 -23.83 19.55
CA VAL A 80 -21.64 -22.67 20.42
C VAL A 80 -21.28 -22.98 21.88
N LEU A 81 -21.59 -24.17 22.40
CA LEU A 81 -21.20 -24.56 23.76
C LEU A 81 -19.70 -24.71 23.92
N ALA A 82 -19.00 -25.23 22.91
CA ALA A 82 -17.54 -25.31 22.91
C ALA A 82 -16.90 -23.91 22.94
N ILE A 83 -17.39 -22.99 22.11
CA ILE A 83 -16.97 -21.58 22.09
C ILE A 83 -17.20 -20.92 23.45
N ARG A 84 -18.37 -21.11 24.06
CA ARG A 84 -18.66 -20.55 25.39
C ARG A 84 -17.68 -21.05 26.45
N ARG A 85 -17.37 -22.35 26.48
CA ARG A 85 -16.38 -22.91 27.41
C ARG A 85 -15.00 -22.32 27.18
N LEU A 86 -14.59 -22.17 25.92
CA LEU A 86 -13.31 -21.56 25.56
C LEU A 86 -13.21 -20.10 26.04
N VAL A 87 -14.26 -19.30 25.80
CA VAL A 87 -14.29 -17.89 26.23
C VAL A 87 -14.38 -17.78 27.76
N GLN A 88 -15.08 -18.68 28.44
CA GLN A 88 -15.10 -18.73 29.91
C GLN A 88 -13.72 -18.97 30.51
N GLN A 89 -12.94 -19.87 29.91
CA GLN A 89 -11.61 -20.22 30.39
C GLN A 89 -10.58 -19.13 30.11
N ARG A 90 -10.64 -18.50 28.93
CA ARG A 90 -9.56 -17.64 28.42
C ARG A 90 -9.92 -16.15 28.30
N GLY A 91 -11.20 -15.80 28.30
CA GLY A 91 -11.69 -14.50 27.85
C GLY A 91 -11.11 -13.30 28.60
N ARG A 92 -10.77 -13.45 29.89
CA ARG A 92 -10.17 -12.37 30.69
C ARG A 92 -8.81 -11.90 30.16
N CYS A 93 -8.07 -12.76 29.48
CA CYS A 93 -6.76 -12.45 28.92
C CYS A 93 -6.83 -11.97 27.47
N VAL A 94 -7.95 -12.16 26.78
CA VAL A 94 -8.10 -11.85 25.36
C VAL A 94 -8.11 -10.33 25.16
N ARG A 95 -7.24 -9.87 24.24
CA ARG A 95 -7.11 -8.48 23.79
C ARG A 95 -7.45 -8.32 22.31
N ASP A 96 -7.30 -9.36 21.51
CA ASP A 96 -7.63 -9.42 20.09
C ASP A 96 -8.62 -10.55 19.83
N LEU A 97 -9.85 -10.20 19.43
CA LEU A 97 -10.90 -11.16 19.08
C LEU A 97 -11.21 -11.07 17.60
N ARG A 98 -11.18 -12.23 16.94
CA ARG A 98 -11.55 -12.38 15.52
C ARG A 98 -12.75 -13.29 15.41
N ILE A 99 -13.75 -12.86 14.65
CA ILE A 99 -14.97 -13.63 14.47
C ILE A 99 -15.10 -14.01 13.01
N ARG A 100 -15.13 -15.32 12.77
CA ARG A 100 -15.28 -15.93 11.46
C ARG A 100 -16.59 -16.68 11.41
N MET A 101 -17.40 -16.37 10.41
CA MET A 101 -18.71 -16.97 10.22
C MET A 101 -18.74 -17.52 8.79
N GLY A 102 -18.79 -18.84 8.62
CA GLY A 102 -18.81 -19.51 7.31
C GLY A 102 -17.43 -19.75 6.69
N ARG A 103 -17.40 -19.94 5.35
CA ARG A 103 -16.15 -20.11 4.59
C ARG A 103 -15.48 -18.76 4.35
N SER A 104 -14.16 -18.76 4.27
CA SER A 104 -13.34 -17.57 4.05
C SER A 104 -12.00 -18.01 3.44
N ASP A 105 -11.36 -17.17 2.64
CA ASP A 105 -10.05 -17.41 2.02
C ASP A 105 -8.88 -17.01 2.96
N GLY A 106 -9.19 -16.55 4.17
CA GLY A 106 -8.20 -16.03 5.12
C GLY A 106 -7.97 -14.52 5.02
N THR A 107 -8.48 -13.82 4.01
CA THR A 107 -8.42 -12.35 3.89
C THR A 107 -9.82 -11.69 3.92
N ARG A 108 -10.84 -12.41 3.46
CA ARG A 108 -12.26 -11.99 3.44
C ARG A 108 -13.19 -13.17 3.68
N PHE A 109 -14.49 -12.86 3.86
CA PHE A 109 -15.55 -13.85 3.76
C PHE A 109 -15.74 -14.26 2.30
N LEU A 110 -15.84 -15.57 2.02
CA LEU A 110 -16.13 -16.08 0.69
C LEU A 110 -17.63 -16.33 0.54
N SER A 111 -18.21 -15.93 -0.59
CA SER A 111 -19.62 -16.18 -0.90
C SER A 111 -19.96 -17.67 -0.78
N GLY A 112 -21.18 -17.95 -0.36
CA GLY A 112 -21.61 -19.29 -0.02
C GLY A 112 -22.63 -19.28 1.11
N VAL A 113 -22.96 -20.47 1.61
CA VAL A 113 -24.16 -20.64 2.42
C VAL A 113 -23.91 -20.15 3.87
N TRP A 114 -24.11 -18.85 4.11
CA TRP A 114 -24.17 -18.29 5.47
C TRP A 114 -25.61 -18.14 5.95
N TRP A 115 -26.57 -18.17 5.04
CA TRP A 115 -28.02 -18.05 5.29
C TRP A 115 -28.53 -19.01 6.37
N TRP A 116 -28.02 -20.25 6.42
CA TRP A 116 -28.42 -21.22 7.46
C TRP A 116 -27.81 -20.98 8.85
N MET A 117 -26.85 -20.04 8.98
CA MET A 117 -26.44 -19.52 10.28
C MET A 117 -27.34 -18.39 10.75
N GLU A 118 -27.99 -17.66 9.83
CA GLU A 118 -28.85 -16.54 10.20
C GLU A 118 -29.84 -17.03 11.24
N ASP A 119 -30.61 -18.09 10.98
CA ASP A 119 -31.62 -18.65 11.91
C ASP A 119 -31.12 -19.21 13.25
N ARG A 120 -29.80 -19.26 13.47
CA ARG A 120 -29.23 -19.75 14.72
C ARG A 120 -29.28 -18.68 15.80
N GLU A 121 -29.44 -19.12 17.04
CA GLU A 121 -29.39 -18.22 18.20
C GLU A 121 -27.99 -18.34 18.83
N ILE A 122 -27.19 -17.28 18.67
CA ILE A 122 -25.84 -17.21 19.26
C ILE A 122 -25.92 -16.29 20.49
N PRO A 123 -25.58 -16.77 21.70
CA PRO A 123 -25.64 -15.99 22.93
C PRO A 123 -24.42 -15.05 23.04
N TRP A 124 -24.43 -13.99 22.22
CA TRP A 124 -23.36 -12.99 22.15
C TRP A 124 -23.10 -12.32 23.50
N ASP A 125 -24.13 -12.10 24.30
CA ASP A 125 -24.02 -11.54 25.65
C ASP A 125 -23.17 -12.41 26.58
N ALA A 126 -23.37 -13.74 26.54
CA ALA A 126 -22.59 -14.71 27.31
C ALA A 126 -21.14 -14.80 26.82
N ILE A 127 -20.88 -14.48 25.56
CA ILE A 127 -19.52 -14.44 25.00
C ILE A 127 -18.82 -13.15 25.44
N PHE A 128 -19.38 -11.97 25.16
CA PHE A 128 -18.70 -10.69 25.42
C PHE A 128 -18.60 -10.33 26.90
N SER A 129 -19.52 -10.80 27.75
CA SER A 129 -19.41 -10.60 29.21
C SER A 129 -18.14 -11.21 29.82
N HIS A 130 -17.50 -12.16 29.14
CA HIS A 130 -16.24 -12.77 29.55
C HIS A 130 -15.00 -12.14 28.91
N LEU A 131 -15.16 -11.09 28.08
CA LEU A 131 -14.10 -10.41 27.34
C LEU A 131 -13.92 -8.93 27.77
N PRO A 132 -13.88 -8.57 29.06
CA PRO A 132 -13.84 -7.17 29.49
C PRO A 132 -12.54 -6.43 29.12
N GLY A 133 -11.49 -7.18 28.80
CA GLY A 133 -10.18 -6.67 28.42
C GLY A 133 -9.99 -6.46 26.92
N LEU A 134 -11.02 -6.73 26.11
CA LEU A 134 -10.90 -6.70 24.66
C LEU A 134 -10.52 -5.31 24.16
N LYS A 135 -9.49 -5.24 23.31
CA LYS A 135 -9.01 -4.01 22.66
C LYS A 135 -9.29 -3.98 21.17
N ARG A 136 -9.16 -5.11 20.49
CA ARG A 136 -9.37 -5.25 19.05
C ARG A 136 -10.52 -6.20 18.76
N LEU A 137 -11.49 -5.73 17.99
CA LEU A 137 -12.60 -6.53 17.48
C LEU A 137 -12.51 -6.57 15.95
N ASP A 138 -12.20 -7.75 15.43
CA ASP A 138 -12.01 -7.99 13.99
C ASP A 138 -13.17 -8.84 13.45
N LEU A 139 -14.01 -8.20 12.62
CA LEU A 139 -15.22 -8.80 12.05
C LEU A 139 -15.10 -8.97 10.53
N ARG A 140 -13.93 -8.78 9.93
CA ARG A 140 -13.74 -8.85 8.45
C ARG A 140 -14.18 -10.19 7.84
N TYR A 141 -14.23 -11.25 8.64
CA TYR A 141 -14.63 -12.60 8.22
C TYR A 141 -16.10 -12.93 8.53
N MET A 142 -16.94 -11.92 8.75
CA MET A 142 -18.38 -12.05 8.86
C MET A 142 -19.08 -11.54 7.59
N PRO A 143 -20.26 -12.08 7.22
CA PRO A 143 -21.10 -11.48 6.20
C PRO A 143 -21.56 -10.08 6.64
N LEU A 144 -21.37 -9.07 5.79
CA LEU A 144 -21.77 -7.68 6.05
C LEU A 144 -23.26 -7.55 6.40
N GLU A 145 -24.11 -8.33 5.72
CA GLU A 145 -25.57 -8.27 5.86
C GLU A 145 -26.12 -9.23 6.93
N SER A 146 -25.26 -9.92 7.68
CA SER A 146 -25.70 -10.86 8.71
C SER A 146 -26.48 -10.17 9.83
N ARG A 147 -27.60 -10.76 10.24
CA ARG A 147 -28.40 -10.30 11.39
C ARG A 147 -27.64 -10.41 12.70
N HIS A 148 -26.59 -11.23 12.76
CA HIS A 148 -25.73 -11.33 13.93
C HIS A 148 -24.84 -10.11 14.12
N LEU A 149 -24.43 -9.43 13.05
CA LEU A 149 -23.47 -8.33 13.12
C LEU A 149 -23.96 -7.17 14.01
N PRO A 150 -25.19 -6.65 13.87
CA PRO A 150 -25.73 -5.65 14.80
C PRO A 150 -25.78 -6.13 16.25
N VAL A 151 -26.30 -7.34 16.51
CA VAL A 151 -26.47 -7.87 17.88
C VAL A 151 -25.11 -8.04 18.57
N LEU A 152 -24.13 -8.54 17.84
CA LEU A 152 -22.76 -8.73 18.28
C LEU A 152 -22.12 -7.39 18.67
N LEU A 153 -22.23 -6.37 17.81
CA LEU A 153 -21.71 -5.03 18.07
C LEU A 153 -22.35 -4.38 19.30
N GLU A 154 -23.67 -4.54 19.49
CA GLU A 154 -24.35 -4.05 20.69
C GLU A 154 -23.81 -4.73 21.96
N MET A 155 -23.58 -6.04 21.93
CA MET A 155 -23.05 -6.78 23.07
C MET A 155 -21.58 -6.44 23.33
N ALA A 156 -20.76 -6.30 22.29
CA ALA A 156 -19.38 -5.85 22.40
C ALA A 156 -19.32 -4.45 23.02
N ALA A 157 -20.12 -3.50 22.55
CA ALA A 157 -20.20 -2.16 23.13
C ALA A 157 -20.68 -2.18 24.59
N LYS A 158 -21.57 -3.11 24.95
CA LYS A 158 -22.09 -3.26 26.31
C LYS A 158 -21.01 -3.71 27.30
N TYR A 159 -20.24 -4.75 26.95
CA TYR A 159 -19.36 -5.46 27.89
C TYR A 159 -17.86 -5.15 27.70
N CYS A 160 -17.43 -4.79 26.49
CA CYS A 160 -16.03 -4.57 26.13
C CYS A 160 -15.72 -3.07 26.01
N LEU A 161 -15.55 -2.40 27.16
CA LEU A 161 -15.32 -0.94 27.21
C LEU A 161 -13.86 -0.51 26.95
N GLN A 162 -12.97 -1.46 26.67
CA GLN A 162 -11.55 -1.20 26.35
C GLN A 162 -11.26 -1.29 24.85
N VAL A 163 -12.29 -1.42 24.01
CA VAL A 163 -12.11 -1.52 22.56
C VAL A 163 -11.53 -0.20 22.03
N GLU A 164 -10.40 -0.33 21.35
CA GLU A 164 -9.66 0.74 20.67
C GLU A 164 -9.71 0.55 19.15
N MET A 165 -9.99 -0.66 18.66
CA MET A 165 -9.97 -1.02 17.23
C MET A 165 -11.22 -1.79 16.85
N LEU A 166 -11.91 -1.32 15.81
CA LEU A 166 -13.04 -2.01 15.19
C LEU A 166 -12.78 -2.19 13.70
N LEU A 167 -12.85 -3.43 13.22
CA LEU A 167 -12.75 -3.74 11.80
C LEU A 167 -14.04 -4.39 11.32
N LEU A 168 -14.74 -3.73 10.40
CA LEU A 168 -16.00 -4.20 9.85
C LEU A 168 -15.79 -5.00 8.55
N PRO A 169 -16.76 -5.88 8.19
CA PRO A 169 -16.76 -6.55 6.89
C PRO A 169 -16.83 -5.58 5.71
N LYS A 170 -16.33 -6.02 4.55
CA LYS A 170 -16.61 -5.41 3.23
C LYS A 170 -17.77 -6.11 2.52
N LYS A 171 -18.36 -5.47 1.51
CA LYS A 171 -19.27 -6.15 0.56
C LYS A 171 -18.53 -7.29 -0.17
N GLN A 172 -19.27 -8.35 -0.49
CA GLN A 172 -18.71 -9.58 -1.05
C GLN A 172 -18.37 -9.43 -2.53
N GLU A 173 -19.29 -8.84 -3.28
CA GLU A 173 -19.16 -8.57 -4.72
C GLU A 173 -19.11 -7.06 -4.93
N MET A 174 -18.04 -6.55 -5.54
CA MET A 174 -17.86 -5.10 -5.75
C MET A 174 -18.97 -4.50 -6.61
N ASN A 175 -19.44 -5.26 -7.61
CA ASN A 175 -20.43 -4.80 -8.58
C ASN A 175 -21.89 -4.92 -8.11
N MET A 176 -22.15 -5.55 -6.96
CA MET A 176 -23.51 -5.68 -6.42
C MET A 176 -23.79 -4.61 -5.38
N MET A 177 -24.96 -3.98 -5.51
CA MET A 177 -25.48 -3.10 -4.47
C MET A 177 -25.79 -3.91 -3.21
N VAL A 178 -25.41 -3.33 -2.07
CA VAL A 178 -25.74 -3.85 -0.75
C VAL A 178 -27.20 -3.56 -0.39
N ASN A 179 -27.77 -4.38 0.48
CA ASN A 179 -29.10 -4.15 1.05
C ASN A 179 -29.08 -2.91 1.96
N CYS A 180 -29.56 -1.78 1.46
CA CYS A 180 -29.57 -0.48 2.14
C CYS A 180 -30.13 -0.57 3.57
N ALA A 181 -31.25 -1.26 3.76
CA ALA A 181 -31.87 -1.42 5.07
C ALA A 181 -31.00 -2.25 6.04
N ALA A 182 -30.24 -3.24 5.55
CA ALA A 182 -29.31 -4.00 6.38
C ALA A 182 -28.11 -3.13 6.79
N ILE A 183 -27.55 -2.38 5.85
CA ILE A 183 -26.42 -1.47 6.10
C ILE A 183 -26.81 -0.35 7.07
N GLU A 184 -27.96 0.28 6.90
CA GLU A 184 -28.46 1.30 7.83
C GLU A 184 -28.58 0.79 9.27
N ARG A 185 -29.03 -0.46 9.46
CA ARG A 185 -29.07 -1.09 10.79
C ARG A 185 -27.68 -1.24 11.37
N VAL A 186 -26.71 -1.71 10.58
CA VAL A 186 -25.31 -1.85 11.00
C VAL A 186 -24.72 -0.48 11.35
N VAL A 187 -24.82 0.52 10.48
CA VAL A 187 -24.30 1.88 10.70
C VAL A 187 -24.88 2.48 11.98
N LYS A 188 -26.19 2.35 12.20
CA LYS A 188 -26.86 2.85 13.41
C LYS A 188 -26.30 2.20 14.69
N VAL A 189 -26.00 0.91 14.66
CA VAL A 189 -25.40 0.21 15.80
C VAL A 189 -23.93 0.60 15.98
N VAL A 190 -23.17 0.72 14.89
CA VAL A 190 -21.77 1.18 14.92
C VAL A 190 -21.68 2.55 15.58
N ARG A 191 -22.52 3.52 15.18
CA ARG A 191 -22.59 4.84 15.84
C ARG A 191 -22.84 4.73 17.35
N LYS A 192 -23.82 3.93 17.77
CA LYS A 192 -24.11 3.71 19.20
C LYS A 192 -22.94 3.06 19.94
N ALA A 193 -22.25 2.13 19.29
CA ALA A 193 -21.08 1.47 19.84
C ALA A 193 -19.92 2.46 20.03
N MET A 194 -19.62 3.27 18.99
CA MET A 194 -18.64 4.36 19.05
C MET A 194 -18.97 5.34 20.18
N GLN A 195 -20.20 5.84 20.24
CA GLN A 195 -20.66 6.73 21.30
C GLN A 195 -20.47 6.11 22.69
N ARG A 196 -20.78 4.81 22.84
CA ARG A 196 -20.62 4.13 24.12
C ARG A 196 -19.15 3.95 24.51
N TRP A 197 -18.28 3.55 23.58
CA TRP A 197 -16.85 3.44 23.83
C TRP A 197 -16.22 4.80 24.12
N TYR A 198 -16.71 5.87 23.49
CA TYR A 198 -16.30 7.24 23.77
C TYR A 198 -16.71 7.69 25.19
N LEU A 199 -18.00 7.55 25.54
CA LEU A 199 -18.55 8.08 26.79
C LEU A 199 -18.28 7.20 28.02
N LYS A 200 -18.16 5.89 27.84
CA LYS A 200 -18.01 4.91 28.94
C LYS A 200 -16.70 4.15 28.90
N GLY A 201 -15.99 4.15 27.78
CA GLY A 201 -14.68 3.53 27.66
C GLY A 201 -13.58 4.36 28.32
N LYS A 202 -12.38 3.78 28.39
CA LYS A 202 -11.20 4.43 29.00
C LYS A 202 -10.28 5.10 27.98
N CYS A 203 -10.53 4.89 26.69
CA CYS A 203 -9.62 5.24 25.60
C CYS A 203 -10.02 6.52 24.86
N GLY A 204 -11.15 7.14 25.23
CA GLY A 204 -11.62 8.37 24.58
C GLY A 204 -12.05 8.15 23.12
N GLY A 205 -12.68 7.01 22.84
CA GLY A 205 -13.10 6.61 21.49
C GLY A 205 -12.22 5.53 20.87
N LEU A 206 -12.48 5.21 19.60
CA LEU A 206 -11.65 4.31 18.82
C LEU A 206 -10.40 5.02 18.30
N LYS A 207 -9.30 4.28 18.20
CA LYS A 207 -8.05 4.68 17.53
C LYS A 207 -7.96 4.14 16.10
N GLN A 208 -8.60 3.01 15.82
CA GLN A 208 -8.72 2.47 14.47
C GLN A 208 -10.18 2.12 14.17
N LEU A 209 -10.67 2.57 13.02
CA LEU A 209 -11.98 2.23 12.49
C LEU A 209 -11.86 1.87 11.02
N THR A 210 -12.13 0.61 10.69
CA THR A 210 -12.25 0.13 9.31
C THR A 210 -13.72 -0.03 8.96
N MET A 211 -14.22 0.77 8.01
CA MET A 211 -15.59 0.68 7.51
C MET A 211 -15.59 0.71 5.97
N PRO A 212 -15.31 -0.42 5.30
CA PRO A 212 -15.09 -0.46 3.85
C PRO A 212 -16.33 -0.22 3.01
N THR A 213 -17.52 -0.43 3.59
CA THR A 213 -18.77 -0.39 2.86
C THR A 213 -19.81 0.39 3.65
N ARG A 214 -20.47 1.32 2.96
CA ARG A 214 -21.57 2.16 3.47
C ARG A 214 -22.74 2.06 2.48
N GLU A 215 -23.84 2.71 2.85
CA GLU A 215 -25.02 2.83 2.00
C GLU A 215 -24.65 3.69 0.77
N GLU A 216 -25.02 3.22 -0.42
CA GLU A 216 -24.51 3.70 -1.72
C GLU A 216 -25.50 4.60 -2.49
N GLU A 217 -26.80 4.61 -2.18
CA GLU A 217 -27.81 5.45 -2.83
C GLU A 217 -27.63 6.94 -2.49
N ASN A 218 -27.28 7.26 -1.23
CA ASN A 218 -27.01 8.64 -0.81
C ASN A 218 -25.63 8.79 -0.17
N ARG A 219 -24.59 8.57 -0.99
CA ARG A 219 -23.17 8.66 -0.60
C ARG A 219 -22.82 9.97 0.12
N PHE A 220 -23.41 11.10 -0.29
CA PHE A 220 -23.12 12.40 0.32
C PHE A 220 -23.59 12.48 1.77
N GLN A 221 -24.86 12.14 2.02
CA GLN A 221 -25.43 12.17 3.37
C GLN A 221 -24.77 11.11 4.27
N THR A 222 -24.55 9.91 3.76
CA THR A 222 -24.00 8.79 4.55
C THR A 222 -22.54 9.03 4.89
N SER A 223 -21.74 9.56 3.97
CA SER A 223 -20.35 9.95 4.21
C SER A 223 -20.23 11.12 5.18
N THR A 224 -21.03 12.16 5.00
CA THR A 224 -21.04 13.33 5.89
C THR A 224 -21.34 12.90 7.32
N LYS A 225 -22.43 12.14 7.51
CA LYS A 225 -22.82 11.64 8.84
C LYS A 225 -21.78 10.72 9.46
N PHE A 226 -21.14 9.86 8.66
CA PHE A 226 -20.06 9.01 9.14
C PHE A 226 -18.87 9.84 9.66
N ILE A 227 -18.44 10.86 8.91
CA ILE A 227 -17.32 11.72 9.33
C ILE A 227 -17.71 12.57 10.54
N GLU A 228 -18.94 13.08 10.61
CA GLU A 228 -19.46 13.75 11.81
C GLU A 228 -19.45 12.83 13.04
N ASP A 229 -19.89 11.57 12.90
CA ASP A 229 -19.86 10.59 13.98
C ASP A 229 -18.41 10.26 14.40
N VAL A 230 -17.44 10.25 13.48
CA VAL A 230 -16.01 10.11 13.77
C VAL A 230 -15.47 11.33 14.52
N ILE A 231 -15.81 12.54 14.09
CA ILE A 231 -15.44 13.79 14.78
C ILE A 231 -15.96 13.79 16.22
N GLU A 232 -17.21 13.37 16.42
CA GLU A 232 -17.87 13.41 17.73
C GLU A 232 -17.34 12.32 18.68
N PHE A 233 -17.18 11.08 18.20
CA PHE A 233 -16.95 9.92 19.05
C PHE A 233 -15.56 9.27 18.92
N CYS A 234 -14.76 9.66 17.93
CA CYS A 234 -13.41 9.14 17.70
C CYS A 234 -12.39 10.27 17.44
N PRO A 235 -12.32 11.33 18.27
CA PRO A 235 -11.42 12.47 18.01
C PRO A 235 -9.93 12.11 18.06
N ASN A 236 -9.58 10.97 18.67
CA ASN A 236 -8.22 10.46 18.77
C ASN A 236 -7.90 9.39 17.72
N VAL A 237 -8.68 9.31 16.64
CA VAL A 237 -8.45 8.32 15.60
C VAL A 237 -7.05 8.46 14.99
N GLU A 238 -6.37 7.33 14.87
CA GLU A 238 -5.04 7.19 14.28
C GLU A 238 -5.13 6.57 12.88
N TYR A 239 -6.15 5.74 12.63
CA TYR A 239 -6.39 5.03 11.38
C TYR A 239 -7.87 5.01 10.99
N LEU A 240 -8.16 5.55 9.81
CA LEU A 240 -9.41 5.36 9.07
C LEU A 240 -9.06 4.63 7.78
N ASP A 241 -9.06 3.29 7.85
CA ASP A 241 -8.41 2.44 6.85
C ASP A 241 -9.39 1.50 6.13
N GLY A 242 -10.66 1.91 6.03
CA GLY A 242 -11.68 1.26 5.20
C GLY A 242 -11.20 1.06 3.76
N TYR A 243 -10.51 2.07 3.22
CA TYR A 243 -10.03 2.13 1.85
C TYR A 243 -9.15 0.94 1.48
N ARG A 244 -8.40 0.36 2.44
CA ARG A 244 -7.53 -0.80 2.20
C ARG A 244 -8.28 -2.05 1.74
N TYR A 245 -9.60 -2.03 1.84
CA TYR A 245 -10.47 -3.13 1.44
C TYR A 245 -11.44 -2.74 0.31
N ALA A 246 -11.38 -1.48 -0.13
CA ALA A 246 -12.23 -0.87 -1.15
C ALA A 246 -11.45 -0.37 -2.38
N VAL A 247 -10.13 -0.25 -2.29
CA VAL A 247 -9.24 -0.01 -3.43
C VAL A 247 -9.21 -1.26 -4.32
N ASP A 248 -9.18 -1.04 -5.64
CA ASP A 248 -8.97 -2.08 -6.64
C ASP A 248 -7.52 -2.56 -6.61
N ASP A 249 -7.34 -3.82 -6.22
CA ASP A 249 -6.05 -4.51 -6.09
C ASP A 249 -5.24 -4.51 -7.41
N LEU A 250 -5.89 -4.29 -8.57
CA LEU A 250 -5.22 -4.35 -9.88
C LEU A 250 -4.51 -3.04 -10.28
N ASN A 251 -5.01 -1.88 -9.86
CA ASN A 251 -4.51 -0.60 -10.39
C ASN A 251 -4.15 0.45 -9.34
N ASP A 252 -4.48 0.27 -8.05
CA ASP A 252 -4.17 1.22 -6.96
C ASP A 252 -4.57 2.69 -7.25
N VAL A 253 -5.57 2.91 -8.12
CA VAL A 253 -6.05 4.26 -8.53
C VAL A 253 -7.58 4.37 -8.49
N SER A 254 -8.28 3.26 -8.26
CA SER A 254 -9.74 3.19 -8.15
C SER A 254 -10.14 2.73 -6.74
N CYS A 255 -11.13 3.38 -6.13
CA CYS A 255 -11.63 3.03 -4.80
C CYS A 255 -13.13 3.20 -4.70
N ASP A 256 -13.84 2.15 -4.29
CA ASP A 256 -15.29 2.20 -4.04
C ASP A 256 -15.65 3.10 -2.84
N GLU A 257 -14.71 3.30 -1.91
CA GLU A 257 -14.92 4.18 -0.76
C GLU A 257 -14.64 5.64 -1.14
N GLU A 258 -15.71 6.42 -1.24
CA GLU A 258 -15.65 7.86 -1.51
C GLU A 258 -16.28 8.65 -0.37
N TRP A 259 -15.53 9.56 0.24
CA TRP A 259 -16.01 10.49 1.25
C TRP A 259 -16.56 11.73 0.55
N MET A 260 -17.77 11.59 0.03
CA MET A 260 -18.53 12.71 -0.53
C MET A 260 -18.98 13.65 0.61
N ILE A 261 -18.09 14.51 1.07
CA ILE A 261 -18.30 15.41 2.20
C ILE A 261 -18.09 16.86 1.79
N SER A 262 -18.80 17.77 2.45
CA SER A 262 -18.58 19.21 2.26
C SER A 262 -17.22 19.66 2.79
N LEU A 263 -16.75 20.80 2.29
CA LEU A 263 -15.53 21.44 2.81
C LEU A 263 -15.65 21.80 4.30
N GLU A 264 -16.85 22.19 4.77
CA GLU A 264 -17.11 22.49 6.19
C GLU A 264 -16.87 21.27 7.08
N THR A 265 -17.37 20.10 6.64
CA THR A 265 -17.15 18.83 7.34
C THR A 265 -15.67 18.47 7.37
N TRP A 266 -14.96 18.68 6.25
CA TRP A 266 -13.52 18.47 6.15
C TRP A 266 -12.71 19.38 7.09
N ILE A 267 -13.09 20.65 7.23
CA ILE A 267 -12.46 21.59 8.18
C ILE A 267 -12.62 21.08 9.61
N LEU A 268 -13.84 20.68 10.00
CA LEU A 268 -14.10 20.16 11.35
C LEU A 268 -13.32 18.85 11.61
N PHE A 269 -13.24 17.97 10.61
CA PHE A 269 -12.45 16.75 10.68
C PHE A 269 -10.98 17.05 10.95
N ASN A 270 -10.34 17.86 10.11
CA ASN A 270 -8.92 18.19 10.23
C ASN A 270 -8.58 18.95 11.51
N LYS A 271 -9.50 19.79 11.99
CA LYS A 271 -9.35 20.50 13.26
C LYS A 271 -9.40 19.56 14.46
N THR A 272 -10.18 18.48 14.40
CA THR A 272 -10.45 17.58 15.53
C THR A 272 -9.52 16.37 15.52
N CYS A 273 -9.47 15.65 14.41
CA CYS A 273 -8.80 14.36 14.26
C CYS A 273 -7.34 14.53 13.80
N LYS A 274 -6.47 15.01 14.70
CA LYS A 274 -5.07 15.33 14.37
C LYS A 274 -4.09 14.15 14.53
N ASN A 275 -4.53 13.04 15.12
CA ASN A 275 -3.66 11.91 15.47
C ASN A 275 -3.45 10.90 14.35
N LEU A 276 -3.91 11.20 13.13
CA LEU A 276 -3.73 10.34 11.96
C LEU A 276 -2.26 9.95 11.78
N ARG A 277 -2.04 8.68 11.47
CA ARG A 277 -0.70 8.11 11.22
C ARG A 277 -0.46 7.71 9.78
N ASP A 278 -1.54 7.45 9.05
CA ASP A 278 -1.59 7.02 7.67
C ASP A 278 -2.85 7.63 7.03
N PHE A 279 -2.72 8.16 5.81
CA PHE A 279 -3.84 8.68 5.05
C PHE A 279 -3.64 8.43 3.54
N TYR A 280 -4.73 8.07 2.85
CA TYR A 280 -4.76 7.92 1.41
C TYR A 280 -5.77 8.88 0.81
N TRP A 281 -5.32 9.75 -0.08
CA TRP A 281 -6.16 10.76 -0.74
C TRP A 281 -7.26 10.19 -1.63
N VAL A 282 -7.19 8.91 -2.02
CA VAL A 282 -8.18 8.24 -2.90
C VAL A 282 -9.62 8.38 -2.39
N VAL A 283 -9.82 8.52 -1.08
CA VAL A 283 -11.17 8.59 -0.50
C VAL A 283 -11.73 10.01 -0.41
N VAL A 284 -10.98 11.07 -0.69
CA VAL A 284 -11.45 12.47 -0.59
C VAL A 284 -11.31 13.19 -1.93
N PRO A 285 -12.02 14.32 -2.14
CA PRO A 285 -11.83 15.13 -3.34
C PRO A 285 -10.36 15.51 -3.56
N PHE A 286 -9.86 15.29 -4.77
CA PHE A 286 -8.55 15.79 -5.19
C PHE A 286 -8.70 17.28 -5.54
N ALA A 287 -8.51 18.16 -4.55
CA ALA A 287 -8.89 19.57 -4.68
C ALA A 287 -8.10 20.53 -3.77
N ASP A 288 -7.75 21.70 -4.30
CA ASP A 288 -7.01 22.78 -3.63
C ASP A 288 -7.62 23.21 -2.29
N PRO A 289 -8.95 23.41 -2.14
CA PRO A 289 -9.52 23.74 -0.84
C PRO A 289 -9.30 22.64 0.21
N PHE A 290 -9.28 21.37 -0.22
CA PHE A 290 -9.05 20.24 0.67
C PHE A 290 -7.57 20.13 1.06
N PHE A 291 -6.64 20.34 0.11
CA PHE A 291 -5.19 20.38 0.36
C PHE A 291 -4.83 21.48 1.37
N ARG A 292 -5.35 22.70 1.18
CA ARG A 292 -5.09 23.85 2.07
C ARG A 292 -5.55 23.58 3.50
N VAL A 293 -6.80 23.15 3.68
CA VAL A 293 -7.35 22.82 5.01
C VAL A 293 -6.55 21.70 5.68
N PHE A 294 -6.13 20.69 4.92
CA PHE A 294 -5.29 19.63 5.46
C PHE A 294 -3.92 20.16 5.92
N GLY A 295 -3.31 21.05 5.13
CA GLY A 295 -2.04 21.69 5.43
C GLY A 295 -2.09 22.67 6.62
N GLU A 296 -3.20 23.39 6.81
CA GLU A 296 -3.40 24.33 7.92
C GLU A 296 -3.47 23.66 9.29
N HIS A 297 -3.85 22.39 9.32
CA HIS A 297 -4.00 21.63 10.56
C HIS A 297 -2.92 20.56 10.67
N ILE A 298 -1.89 20.79 11.48
CA ILE A 298 -0.76 19.86 11.64
C ILE A 298 -1.21 18.48 12.17
N LYS A 299 -0.78 17.41 11.49
CA LYS A 299 -0.89 16.01 11.93
C LYS A 299 0.49 15.54 12.43
N PRO A 300 0.78 15.67 13.73
CA PRO A 300 2.13 15.45 14.26
C PRO A 300 2.60 14.00 14.17
N ASN A 301 1.71 13.04 13.91
CA ASN A 301 2.01 11.61 13.88
C ASN A 301 1.83 10.98 12.49
N LEU A 302 1.48 11.76 11.47
CA LEU A 302 1.26 11.27 10.10
C LEU A 302 2.62 10.91 9.48
N LYS A 303 2.85 9.61 9.31
CA LYS A 303 4.11 9.06 8.80
C LYS A 303 4.02 8.57 7.37
N LYS A 304 2.83 8.16 6.92
CA LYS A 304 2.58 7.66 5.57
C LYS A 304 1.48 8.49 4.91
N LEU A 305 1.73 8.91 3.68
CA LEU A 305 0.74 9.60 2.86
C LEU A 305 0.77 9.04 1.45
N LYS A 306 -0.40 8.64 0.96
CA LYS A 306 -0.60 8.24 -0.43
C LYS A 306 -1.44 9.28 -1.16
N LEU A 307 -1.00 9.69 -2.35
CA LEU A 307 -1.69 10.65 -3.21
C LEU A 307 -2.11 9.98 -4.50
N THR A 308 -3.41 10.03 -4.79
CA THR A 308 -3.98 9.67 -6.09
C THR A 308 -5.29 10.42 -6.26
N SER A 309 -5.72 10.60 -7.51
CA SER A 309 -7.08 11.04 -7.82
C SER A 309 -7.89 9.82 -8.18
N ASN A 310 -8.94 9.55 -7.42
CA ASN A 310 -9.72 8.33 -7.58
C ASN A 310 -10.44 8.31 -8.94
N LEU A 311 -10.13 7.30 -9.77
CA LEU A 311 -10.71 7.15 -11.10
C LEU A 311 -12.24 7.00 -11.11
N THR A 312 -12.82 6.53 -10.02
CA THR A 312 -14.28 6.34 -9.90
C THR A 312 -15.00 7.60 -9.42
N TRP A 313 -14.27 8.68 -9.13
CA TRP A 313 -14.86 9.85 -8.47
C TRP A 313 -15.86 10.60 -9.36
N ASP A 314 -17.14 10.57 -8.97
CA ASP A 314 -18.20 11.31 -9.65
C ASP A 314 -18.26 12.79 -9.20
N TYR A 315 -17.46 13.63 -9.86
CA TYR A 315 -17.47 15.08 -9.64
C TYR A 315 -18.81 15.74 -10.00
N GLU A 316 -19.57 15.19 -10.97
CA GLU A 316 -20.86 15.75 -11.36
C GLU A 316 -21.86 15.60 -10.21
N HIS A 317 -21.96 14.40 -9.66
CA HIS A 317 -22.80 14.11 -8.51
C HIS A 317 -22.34 14.89 -7.28
N TYR A 318 -21.03 14.95 -7.02
CA TYR A 318 -20.48 15.71 -5.89
C TYR A 318 -20.90 17.19 -5.93
N PHE A 319 -20.75 17.88 -7.06
CA PHE A 319 -21.11 19.30 -7.14
C PHE A 319 -22.62 19.56 -7.11
N LYS A 320 -23.43 18.65 -7.67
CA LYS A 320 -24.90 18.71 -7.55
C LYS A 320 -25.34 18.66 -6.09
N GLN A 321 -24.74 17.79 -5.28
CA GLN A 321 -25.08 17.63 -3.87
C GLN A 321 -24.48 18.72 -2.97
N ASP A 322 -23.30 19.22 -3.29
CA ASP A 322 -22.63 20.33 -2.58
C ASP A 322 -23.29 21.71 -2.87
N GLY A 323 -24.40 21.75 -3.62
CA GLY A 323 -25.14 22.97 -3.95
C GLY A 323 -24.38 23.92 -4.90
N SER A 324 -23.28 23.46 -5.49
CA SER A 324 -22.45 24.21 -6.43
C SER A 324 -23.01 24.06 -7.85
N ALA A 325 -23.90 24.97 -8.27
CA ALA A 325 -24.40 24.97 -9.65
C ALA A 325 -23.30 25.45 -10.63
N GLY A 326 -22.75 24.54 -11.44
CA GLY A 326 -21.78 24.85 -12.50
C GLY A 326 -21.51 23.62 -13.38
N LEU A 327 -21.11 23.85 -14.64
CA LEU A 327 -20.67 22.77 -15.54
C LEU A 327 -19.30 22.22 -15.11
N LEU A 328 -19.12 20.91 -15.30
CA LEU A 328 -18.00 20.05 -14.85
C LEU A 328 -16.59 20.58 -15.12
N THR A 329 -16.38 21.32 -16.21
CA THR A 329 -15.06 21.73 -16.70
C THR A 329 -14.54 23.05 -16.13
N GLU A 330 -15.26 23.68 -15.19
CA GLU A 330 -14.99 25.08 -14.84
C GLU A 330 -14.77 25.36 -13.35
N LYS A 331 -14.84 24.38 -12.43
CA LYS A 331 -14.57 24.67 -11.02
C LYS A 331 -13.06 24.67 -10.78
N PRO A 332 -12.41 25.85 -10.62
CA PRO A 332 -10.97 25.91 -10.48
C PRO A 332 -10.56 25.28 -9.14
N GLY A 333 -9.43 24.58 -9.12
CA GLY A 333 -8.91 23.95 -7.93
C GLY A 333 -9.50 22.58 -7.61
N TYR A 334 -10.16 21.89 -8.55
CA TYR A 334 -10.67 20.52 -8.37
C TYR A 334 -10.26 19.64 -9.55
N GLY A 335 -9.94 18.37 -9.29
CA GLY A 335 -9.56 17.39 -10.32
C GLY A 335 -8.40 17.88 -11.18
N LEU A 336 -8.57 17.86 -12.51
CA LEU A 336 -7.61 18.41 -13.48
C LEU A 336 -7.18 19.86 -13.18
N LEU A 337 -8.07 20.67 -12.63
CA LEU A 337 -7.83 22.09 -12.38
C LEU A 337 -7.24 22.37 -11.00
N ALA A 338 -6.93 21.32 -10.23
CA ALA A 338 -6.18 21.45 -8.98
C ALA A 338 -4.74 21.87 -9.28
N THR A 339 -4.19 22.79 -8.49
CA THR A 339 -2.85 23.36 -8.72
C THR A 339 -1.99 23.46 -7.46
N ASP A 340 -2.59 23.22 -6.29
CA ASP A 340 -2.01 23.56 -4.98
C ASP A 340 -1.86 22.32 -4.08
N VAL A 341 -1.57 21.16 -4.70
CA VAL A 341 -1.35 19.90 -3.98
C VAL A 341 -0.25 20.07 -2.92
N ALA A 342 0.81 20.82 -3.25
CA ALA A 342 1.91 21.11 -2.34
C ALA A 342 1.49 21.73 -0.99
N ALA A 343 0.35 22.44 -0.93
CA ALA A 343 -0.14 23.06 0.30
C ALA A 343 -0.39 22.04 1.43
N LEU A 344 -0.68 20.79 1.10
CA LEU A 344 -0.97 19.74 2.09
C LEU A 344 0.22 19.44 3.01
N PHE A 345 1.45 19.58 2.51
CA PHE A 345 2.65 19.12 3.21
C PHE A 345 3.01 19.98 4.41
N LYS A 346 2.53 21.24 4.45
CA LYS A 346 2.62 22.10 5.64
C LYS A 346 2.01 21.45 6.90
N GLY A 347 1.03 20.57 6.70
CA GLY A 347 0.37 19.82 7.77
C GLY A 347 1.09 18.52 8.17
N CYS A 348 2.19 18.14 7.49
CA CYS A 348 2.78 16.80 7.53
C CYS A 348 4.27 16.79 7.98
N PRO A 349 4.67 17.45 9.08
CA PRO A 349 6.08 17.56 9.46
C PRO A 349 6.73 16.24 9.91
N ALA A 350 5.93 15.20 10.17
CA ALA A 350 6.38 13.89 10.61
C ALA A 350 6.36 12.84 9.48
N LEU A 351 6.12 13.25 8.24
CA LEU A 351 6.04 12.37 7.09
C LEU A 351 7.38 11.66 6.88
N ILE A 352 7.31 10.34 6.68
CA ILE A 352 8.46 9.46 6.43
C ILE A 352 8.35 8.84 5.04
N ASP A 353 7.12 8.56 4.60
CA ASP A 353 6.82 7.77 3.41
C ASP A 353 5.75 8.47 2.57
N LEU A 354 6.09 8.80 1.32
CA LEU A 354 5.21 9.44 0.35
C LEU A 354 5.07 8.57 -0.90
N GLU A 355 3.85 8.23 -1.26
CA GLU A 355 3.53 7.47 -2.47
C GLU A 355 2.57 8.29 -3.34
N ILE A 356 2.86 8.40 -4.64
CA ILE A 356 2.06 9.11 -5.62
C ILE A 356 1.73 8.12 -6.73
N THR A 357 0.45 7.77 -6.89
CA THR A 357 -0.02 6.87 -7.94
C THR A 357 -0.98 7.59 -8.88
N TYR A 358 -0.81 7.40 -10.17
CA TYR A 358 -1.72 7.89 -11.19
C TYR A 358 -1.76 6.92 -12.37
N ASP A 359 -2.83 6.94 -13.15
CA ASP A 359 -2.97 6.16 -14.38
C ASP A 359 -3.19 7.14 -15.52
N GLN A 360 -2.11 7.45 -16.25
CA GLN A 360 -2.14 8.50 -17.27
C GLN A 360 -3.09 8.16 -18.42
N GLN A 361 -3.11 6.89 -18.84
CA GLN A 361 -3.98 6.42 -19.91
C GLN A 361 -5.46 6.58 -19.53
N LYS A 362 -5.87 6.06 -18.37
CA LYS A 362 -7.27 6.16 -17.94
C LYS A 362 -7.67 7.60 -17.60
N ASN A 363 -6.75 8.42 -17.10
CA ASN A 363 -6.98 9.86 -16.91
C ASN A 363 -7.33 10.56 -18.23
N GLU A 364 -6.74 10.15 -19.35
CA GLU A 364 -7.03 10.73 -20.68
C GLU A 364 -8.32 10.20 -21.29
N GLU A 365 -8.63 8.93 -21.05
CA GLU A 365 -9.89 8.31 -21.50
C GLU A 365 -11.10 8.82 -20.69
N ALA A 366 -10.90 9.24 -19.44
CA ALA A 366 -11.93 9.81 -18.59
C ALA A 366 -12.46 11.15 -19.17
N LEU A 367 -13.79 11.24 -19.33
CA LEU A 367 -14.49 12.44 -19.82
C LEU A 367 -14.09 13.73 -19.07
N PRO A 368 -13.89 13.69 -17.74
CA PRO A 368 -13.06 14.66 -17.04
C PRO A 368 -11.72 14.01 -16.67
N THR A 369 -10.60 14.50 -17.21
CA THR A 369 -9.26 14.12 -16.72
C THR A 369 -9.19 14.40 -15.21
N LEU A 370 -8.74 13.44 -14.41
CA LEU A 370 -8.90 13.51 -12.95
C LEU A 370 -7.66 14.05 -12.24
N LEU A 371 -6.50 14.01 -12.90
CA LEU A 371 -5.21 14.45 -12.38
C LEU A 371 -4.28 14.88 -13.52
N ASP A 372 -3.59 16.01 -13.34
CA ASP A 372 -2.46 16.42 -14.18
C ASP A 372 -1.14 16.01 -13.53
N ALA A 373 -0.38 15.11 -14.15
CA ALA A 373 0.90 14.65 -13.62
C ALA A 373 1.95 15.78 -13.57
N ALA A 374 1.79 16.85 -14.37
CA ALA A 374 2.66 18.02 -14.35
C ALA A 374 2.64 18.79 -13.01
N LEU A 375 1.66 18.50 -12.14
CA LEU A 375 1.62 19.02 -10.78
C LEU A 375 2.79 18.54 -9.92
N PHE A 376 3.40 17.40 -10.25
CA PHE A 376 4.50 16.80 -9.49
C PHE A 376 5.88 17.21 -10.02
N GLY A 377 5.99 18.44 -10.55
CA GLY A 377 7.24 19.03 -11.02
C GLY A 377 8.11 19.67 -9.94
N ASP A 378 9.10 20.45 -10.35
CA ASP A 378 10.15 20.98 -9.46
C ASP A 378 9.60 21.75 -8.24
N LYS A 379 8.65 22.67 -8.47
CA LYS A 379 8.05 23.48 -7.39
C LYS A 379 7.32 22.65 -6.34
N PHE A 380 6.75 21.53 -6.74
CA PHE A 380 6.09 20.62 -5.82
C PHE A 380 7.14 20.00 -4.89
N TRP A 381 8.25 19.50 -5.44
CA TRP A 381 9.30 18.87 -4.65
C TRP A 381 10.06 19.85 -3.76
N GLU A 382 10.24 21.11 -4.19
CA GLU A 382 10.73 22.19 -3.31
C GLU A 382 9.88 22.32 -2.05
N ALA A 383 8.56 22.40 -2.22
CA ALA A 383 7.63 22.56 -1.11
C ALA A 383 7.58 21.32 -0.20
N VAL A 384 7.68 20.11 -0.77
CA VAL A 384 7.73 18.85 -0.02
C VAL A 384 8.99 18.80 0.85
N VAL A 385 10.15 19.06 0.26
CA VAL A 385 11.45 19.05 0.95
C VAL A 385 11.50 20.09 2.07
N GLU A 386 10.91 21.28 1.85
CA GLU A 386 10.81 22.32 2.88
C GLU A 386 9.89 21.91 4.04
N SER A 387 8.77 21.27 3.75
CA SER A 387 7.70 21.01 4.73
C SER A 387 7.87 19.68 5.49
N CYS A 388 8.59 18.71 4.93
CA CYS A 388 8.66 17.33 5.43
C CYS A 388 10.09 16.90 5.78
N PRO A 389 10.70 17.45 6.84
CA PRO A 389 12.13 17.25 7.16
C PRO A 389 12.50 15.81 7.55
N LYS A 390 11.53 14.90 7.69
CA LYS A 390 11.75 13.50 8.08
C LYS A 390 11.50 12.52 6.94
N LEU A 391 11.26 13.00 5.73
CA LEU A 391 10.97 12.16 4.58
C LEU A 391 12.16 11.22 4.29
N GLN A 392 11.88 9.92 4.21
CA GLN A 392 12.87 8.87 3.99
C GLN A 392 12.64 8.13 2.67
N THR A 393 11.39 7.95 2.29
CA THR A 393 11.00 7.22 1.10
C THR A 393 10.00 8.02 0.28
N LEU A 394 10.24 8.10 -1.03
CA LEU A 394 9.27 8.64 -1.98
C LEU A 394 9.15 7.72 -3.19
N TYR A 395 7.92 7.55 -3.67
CA TYR A 395 7.58 6.71 -4.82
C TYR A 395 6.59 7.44 -5.71
N THR A 396 6.87 7.56 -7.01
CA THR A 396 5.90 7.98 -8.02
C THR A 396 5.71 6.89 -9.07
N ARG A 397 4.45 6.51 -9.32
CA ARG A 397 4.11 5.40 -10.22
C ARG A 397 3.02 5.81 -11.19
N ASP A 398 3.28 5.53 -12.47
CA ASP A 398 2.26 5.55 -13.52
C ASP A 398 1.76 4.11 -13.77
N CYS A 399 0.54 3.83 -13.29
CA CYS A 399 -0.06 2.50 -13.39
C CYS A 399 -0.46 2.13 -14.83
N SER A 400 -0.46 3.07 -15.78
CA SER A 400 -0.76 2.78 -17.19
C SER A 400 0.33 1.93 -17.86
N ALA A 401 1.56 1.93 -17.32
CA ALA A 401 2.67 1.13 -17.84
C ALA A 401 2.39 -0.39 -17.78
N TYR A 402 1.60 -0.86 -16.81
CA TYR A 402 1.23 -2.28 -16.68
C TYR A 402 0.21 -2.75 -17.72
N GLY A 403 -0.51 -1.81 -18.36
CA GLY A 403 -1.55 -2.11 -19.36
C GLY A 403 -1.05 -2.23 -20.80
N GLY A 404 0.26 -2.21 -21.02
CA GLY A 404 0.85 -2.25 -22.36
C GLY A 404 0.72 -0.94 -23.14
N SER A 405 0.47 0.19 -22.46
CA SER A 405 0.46 1.51 -23.09
C SER A 405 1.81 1.79 -23.75
N ARG A 406 1.77 2.11 -25.05
CA ARG A 406 2.97 2.41 -25.86
C ARG A 406 3.43 3.86 -25.75
N THR A 407 2.62 4.73 -25.13
CA THR A 407 2.86 6.19 -25.16
C THR A 407 3.29 6.69 -23.79
N VAL A 408 4.60 6.85 -23.62
CA VAL A 408 5.19 7.47 -22.44
C VAL A 408 4.84 8.95 -22.42
N ARG A 409 4.35 9.44 -21.28
CA ARG A 409 4.20 10.88 -21.04
C ARG A 409 5.00 11.27 -19.81
N PRO A 410 6.18 11.88 -19.98
CA PRO A 410 6.97 12.29 -18.84
C PRO A 410 6.36 13.50 -18.13
N ILE A 411 6.67 13.61 -16.84
CA ILE A 411 6.41 14.81 -16.06
C ILE A 411 7.38 15.90 -16.53
N HIS A 412 6.99 16.63 -17.56
CA HIS A 412 7.82 17.67 -18.20
C HIS A 412 8.17 18.84 -17.27
N THR A 413 7.46 19.02 -16.17
CA THR A 413 7.76 20.04 -15.16
C THR A 413 8.77 19.57 -14.10
N PHE A 414 9.16 18.29 -14.13
CA PHE A 414 10.23 17.73 -13.31
C PHE A 414 11.52 17.72 -14.12
N THR A 415 12.50 18.49 -13.67
CA THR A 415 13.79 18.67 -14.34
C THR A 415 14.95 18.30 -13.40
N ASP A 416 16.19 18.54 -13.84
CA ASP A 416 17.38 18.40 -13.00
C ASP A 416 17.27 19.17 -11.69
N HIS A 417 16.55 20.30 -11.69
CA HIS A 417 16.36 21.10 -10.49
C HIS A 417 15.52 20.37 -9.42
N GLY A 418 14.46 19.66 -9.83
CA GLY A 418 13.69 18.78 -8.95
C GLY A 418 14.55 17.67 -8.35
N LEU A 419 15.34 16.98 -9.19
CA LEU A 419 16.23 15.91 -8.75
C LEU A 419 17.30 16.43 -7.75
N LEU A 420 17.91 17.57 -8.03
CA LEU A 420 18.89 18.19 -7.12
C LEU A 420 18.26 18.73 -5.83
N THR A 421 16.98 19.09 -5.87
CA THR A 421 16.22 19.45 -4.66
C THR A 421 16.03 18.25 -3.75
N LEU A 422 15.71 17.09 -4.32
CA LEU A 422 15.63 15.82 -3.58
C LEU A 422 16.99 15.39 -3.02
N ALA A 423 18.07 15.56 -3.78
CA ALA A 423 19.43 15.22 -3.34
C ALA A 423 19.80 15.88 -2.00
N LYS A 424 19.39 17.15 -1.82
CA LYS A 424 19.67 17.97 -0.63
C LYS A 424 18.91 17.53 0.62
N HIS A 425 17.89 16.69 0.50
CA HIS A 425 17.10 16.26 1.65
C HIS A 425 17.86 15.24 2.49
N SER A 426 18.21 15.57 3.74
CA SER A 426 19.18 14.83 4.56
C SER A 426 18.74 13.41 4.97
N HIS A 427 17.44 13.19 5.09
CA HIS A 427 16.88 11.91 5.54
C HIS A 427 16.42 11.00 4.39
N LEU A 428 16.41 11.50 3.15
CA LEU A 428 15.91 10.75 2.01
C LEU A 428 16.87 9.60 1.69
N SER A 429 16.32 8.39 1.54
CA SER A 429 17.08 7.14 1.38
C SER A 429 16.64 6.34 0.16
N SER A 430 15.35 6.30 -0.14
CA SER A 430 14.81 5.61 -1.32
C SER A 430 13.97 6.58 -2.14
N ILE A 431 14.30 6.68 -3.42
CA ILE A 431 13.61 7.51 -4.40
C ILE A 431 13.24 6.62 -5.57
N GLU A 432 11.95 6.53 -5.90
CA GLU A 432 11.46 5.93 -7.13
C GLU A 432 10.64 6.97 -7.89
N LEU A 433 11.06 7.29 -9.11
CA LEU A 433 10.42 8.26 -9.98
C LEU A 433 9.93 7.58 -11.26
N SER A 434 8.67 7.86 -11.60
CA SER A 434 8.06 7.63 -12.90
C SER A 434 8.77 8.42 -14.00
N ALA A 435 8.29 8.36 -15.24
CA ALA A 435 8.92 9.03 -16.38
C ALA A 435 9.08 10.54 -16.12
N VAL A 436 10.32 11.02 -16.04
CA VAL A 436 10.67 12.43 -15.78
C VAL A 436 11.63 13.00 -16.82
N CYS A 437 11.64 14.33 -16.96
CA CYS A 437 12.48 15.06 -17.91
C CYS A 437 13.82 15.52 -17.28
N CYS A 438 14.59 14.57 -16.75
CA CYS A 438 15.96 14.82 -16.29
C CYS A 438 16.98 14.60 -17.42
N SER A 439 18.12 15.26 -17.30
CA SER A 439 19.31 15.03 -18.13
C SER A 439 20.31 14.10 -17.43
N SER A 440 21.20 13.52 -18.22
CA SER A 440 22.38 12.80 -17.74
C SER A 440 23.29 13.64 -16.82
N ASP A 441 23.46 14.94 -17.11
CA ASP A 441 24.20 15.88 -16.25
C ASP A 441 23.49 16.11 -14.90
N GLY A 442 22.15 16.14 -14.89
CA GLY A 442 21.35 16.16 -13.67
C GLY A 442 21.59 14.96 -12.77
N ILE A 443 21.63 13.75 -13.35
CA ILE A 443 21.93 12.50 -12.63
C ILE A 443 23.36 12.51 -12.08
N LEU A 444 24.35 12.95 -12.88
CA LEU A 444 25.73 13.06 -12.40
C LEU A 444 25.83 14.06 -11.23
N LYS A 445 25.21 15.24 -11.33
CA LYS A 445 25.23 16.23 -10.25
C LYS A 445 24.52 15.72 -8.99
N TYR A 446 23.47 14.91 -9.14
CA TYR A 446 22.82 14.22 -8.03
C TYR A 446 23.80 13.27 -7.32
N LEU A 447 24.51 12.43 -8.08
CA LEU A 447 25.54 11.53 -7.54
C LEU A 447 26.65 12.30 -6.82
N GLN A 448 27.23 13.31 -7.47
CA GLN A 448 28.28 14.16 -6.88
C GLN A 448 27.82 14.83 -5.59
N HIS A 449 26.55 15.25 -5.50
CA HIS A 449 26.01 15.82 -4.27
C HIS A 449 25.96 14.79 -3.14
N ILE A 450 25.54 13.57 -3.44
CA ILE A 450 25.43 12.49 -2.45
C ILE A 450 26.80 12.03 -1.96
N PHE A 451 27.78 11.89 -2.85
CA PHE A 451 29.13 11.50 -2.43
C PHE A 451 29.80 12.56 -1.55
N LYS A 452 29.51 13.85 -1.77
CA LYS A 452 30.12 14.96 -1.02
C LYS A 452 29.44 15.26 0.34
N ALA A 453 28.18 14.88 0.52
CA ALA A 453 27.44 15.31 1.69
C ALA A 453 27.67 14.40 2.90
N THR A 454 28.01 15.04 4.02
CA THR A 454 28.50 14.39 5.25
C THR A 454 27.44 14.26 6.36
N ASP A 455 26.28 14.90 6.19
CA ASP A 455 25.21 15.02 7.19
C ASP A 455 24.01 14.08 6.94
N PHE A 456 24.21 12.99 6.19
CA PHE A 456 23.13 12.05 5.89
C PHE A 456 22.85 11.08 7.03
N ALA A 457 21.60 11.02 7.48
CA ALA A 457 21.17 10.13 8.55
C ALA A 457 20.63 8.77 8.04
N GLY A 458 20.65 8.53 6.72
CA GLY A 458 19.81 7.53 6.05
C GLY A 458 20.45 6.22 5.59
N GLY A 459 21.76 5.99 5.78
CA GLY A 459 22.42 4.81 5.20
C GLY A 459 22.53 4.88 3.66
N ASN A 460 22.58 3.73 2.99
CA ASN A 460 22.71 3.64 1.52
C ASN A 460 21.51 4.30 0.83
N ARG A 461 21.79 5.08 -0.22
CA ARG A 461 20.76 5.77 -1.01
C ARG A 461 20.46 5.01 -2.29
N SER A 462 19.18 4.74 -2.54
CA SER A 462 18.70 4.22 -3.82
C SER A 462 17.94 5.30 -4.60
N LEU A 463 18.29 5.44 -5.88
CA LEU A 463 17.54 6.20 -6.86
C LEU A 463 17.10 5.26 -7.98
N VAL A 464 15.80 5.13 -8.17
CA VAL A 464 15.18 4.51 -9.33
C VAL A 464 14.51 5.61 -10.12
N VAL A 465 14.92 5.81 -11.37
CA VAL A 465 14.40 6.90 -12.21
C VAL A 465 14.09 6.38 -13.60
N SER A 466 12.88 6.64 -14.09
CA SER A 466 12.52 6.39 -15.47
C SER A 466 12.84 7.63 -16.31
N LEU A 467 13.83 7.51 -17.19
CA LEU A 467 14.47 8.64 -17.86
C LEU A 467 13.89 8.85 -19.26
N ALA A 468 13.08 9.89 -19.42
CA ALA A 468 12.50 10.24 -20.72
C ALA A 468 13.36 11.21 -21.55
N GLY A 469 14.45 11.75 -20.96
CA GLY A 469 15.31 12.76 -21.56
C GLY A 469 14.73 14.18 -21.52
N THR A 470 15.44 15.12 -22.13
CA THR A 470 15.10 16.55 -22.06
C THR A 470 13.92 16.93 -22.98
N ILE A 471 13.19 17.97 -22.61
CA ILE A 471 12.03 18.47 -23.38
C ILE A 471 12.43 18.97 -24.78
N GLU A 472 13.70 19.32 -24.97
CA GLU A 472 14.23 19.92 -26.20
C GLU A 472 14.70 18.90 -27.26
N HIS A 473 14.42 17.61 -27.07
CA HIS A 473 14.84 16.60 -28.04
C HIS A 473 14.25 16.84 -29.44
N ASP A 474 15.12 16.72 -30.44
CA ASP A 474 14.75 16.75 -31.84
C ASP A 474 13.88 15.50 -32.16
N PRO A 475 12.61 15.66 -32.60
CA PRO A 475 11.74 14.53 -32.92
C PRO A 475 12.24 13.68 -34.08
N THR A 476 13.33 14.07 -34.76
CA THR A 476 14.00 13.29 -35.79
C THR A 476 15.11 12.37 -35.26
N GLN A 477 15.53 12.52 -34.00
CA GLN A 477 16.51 11.64 -33.37
C GLN A 477 15.84 10.39 -32.78
N SER A 478 16.34 9.23 -33.20
CA SER A 478 15.87 7.93 -32.75
C SER A 478 16.27 7.70 -31.28
N HIS A 479 15.27 7.56 -30.41
CA HIS A 479 15.37 7.02 -29.04
C HIS A 479 16.13 7.89 -27.98
N PRO A 480 15.47 8.91 -27.37
CA PRO A 480 16.10 9.85 -26.43
C PRO A 480 16.73 9.21 -25.18
N PHE A 481 16.13 8.13 -24.67
CA PHE A 481 16.69 7.35 -23.55
C PHE A 481 18.12 6.85 -23.81
N TYR A 482 18.38 6.32 -25.01
CA TYR A 482 19.68 5.72 -25.33
C TYR A 482 20.77 6.79 -25.49
N GLN A 483 20.40 7.96 -26.02
CA GLN A 483 21.31 9.10 -26.09
C GLN A 483 21.71 9.58 -24.68
N GLU A 484 20.73 9.76 -23.79
CA GLU A 484 21.00 10.15 -22.41
C GLU A 484 21.79 9.09 -21.63
N LEU A 485 21.58 7.80 -21.92
CA LEU A 485 22.38 6.72 -21.34
C LEU A 485 23.84 6.81 -21.76
N VAL A 486 24.10 7.01 -23.06
CA VAL A 486 25.47 7.20 -23.59
C VAL A 486 26.12 8.42 -22.97
N ASP A 487 25.40 9.52 -22.87
CA ASP A 487 25.95 10.77 -22.31
C ASP A 487 26.17 10.65 -20.81
N LEU A 488 25.32 9.93 -20.06
CA LEU A 488 25.55 9.58 -18.67
C LEU A 488 26.83 8.75 -18.49
N LEU A 489 27.05 7.74 -19.33
CA LEU A 489 28.28 6.93 -19.28
C LEU A 489 29.53 7.77 -19.54
N LYS A 490 29.50 8.65 -20.56
CA LYS A 490 30.61 9.59 -20.82
C LYS A 490 30.88 10.49 -19.63
N HIS A 491 29.83 11.06 -19.04
CA HIS A 491 29.93 11.90 -17.86
C HIS A 491 30.50 11.15 -16.64
N ILE A 492 30.15 9.88 -16.45
CA ILE A 492 30.74 9.02 -15.40
C ILE A 492 32.22 8.76 -15.69
N ILE A 493 32.59 8.42 -16.93
CA ILE A 493 33.99 8.20 -17.32
C ILE A 493 34.85 9.43 -17.06
N ASP A 494 34.33 10.63 -17.38
CA ASP A 494 35.06 11.89 -17.23
C ASP A 494 35.11 12.39 -15.77
N ALA A 495 34.21 11.89 -14.90
CA ALA A 495 34.21 12.24 -13.48
C ALA A 495 35.41 11.64 -12.76
N SER A 496 36.05 12.43 -11.91
CA SER A 496 37.20 11.97 -11.13
C SER A 496 36.78 11.04 -9.98
N GLU A 497 37.68 10.13 -9.54
CA GLU A 497 37.44 9.32 -8.33
C GLU A 497 37.18 10.20 -7.08
N GLU A 498 37.74 11.42 -7.02
CA GLU A 498 37.48 12.36 -5.93
C GLU A 498 36.04 12.91 -5.95
N GLU A 499 35.43 13.03 -7.13
CA GLU A 499 34.05 13.49 -7.28
C GLU A 499 33.02 12.40 -6.98
N LEU A 500 33.41 11.13 -7.16
CA LEU A 500 32.61 9.93 -6.92
C LEU A 500 33.20 9.07 -5.78
N ASP A 501 33.77 9.72 -4.76
CA ASP A 501 34.39 9.00 -3.64
C ASP A 501 33.34 8.32 -2.74
N THR A 502 33.28 7.00 -2.87
CA THR A 502 32.51 6.06 -2.04
C THR A 502 32.82 6.05 -0.54
N SER A 503 33.83 6.79 -0.05
CA SER A 503 34.23 6.77 1.36
C SER A 503 33.11 7.16 2.34
N VAL A 504 32.09 7.89 1.85
CA VAL A 504 30.97 8.41 2.65
C VAL A 504 29.68 7.59 2.49
N CYS A 505 29.41 7.04 1.30
CA CYS A 505 28.15 6.37 0.98
C CYS A 505 28.33 5.36 -0.17
N GLU A 506 27.55 4.27 -0.16
CA GLU A 506 27.41 3.30 -1.25
C GLU A 506 26.03 3.49 -1.92
N PRO A 507 25.87 4.43 -2.87
CA PRO A 507 24.60 4.63 -3.56
C PRO A 507 24.33 3.57 -4.63
N SER A 508 23.05 3.32 -4.88
CA SER A 508 22.55 2.59 -6.04
C SER A 508 21.68 3.49 -6.92
N VAL A 509 21.90 3.45 -8.23
CA VAL A 509 21.10 4.19 -9.21
C VAL A 509 20.64 3.23 -10.29
N SER A 510 19.33 3.10 -10.48
CA SER A 510 18.72 2.34 -11.56
C SER A 510 18.01 3.30 -12.52
N VAL A 511 18.47 3.34 -13.76
CA VAL A 511 17.92 4.18 -14.82
C VAL A 511 17.06 3.30 -15.74
N PHE A 512 15.75 3.50 -15.70
CA PHE A 512 14.77 2.74 -16.48
C PHE A 512 14.46 3.42 -17.80
N ASN A 513 14.30 2.62 -18.85
CA ASN A 513 13.75 3.06 -20.11
C ASN A 513 12.22 3.16 -19.97
N PRO A 514 11.63 4.35 -20.08
CA PRO A 514 10.19 4.47 -19.98
C PRO A 514 9.47 3.86 -21.21
N HIS A 515 10.15 3.72 -22.34
CA HIS A 515 9.53 3.33 -23.61
C HIS A 515 9.48 1.82 -23.76
N SER A 516 8.28 1.29 -24.06
CA SER A 516 8.07 -0.15 -24.29
C SER A 516 8.36 -0.61 -25.72
N SER A 517 8.59 0.31 -26.66
CA SER A 517 8.83 0.03 -28.08
C SER A 517 10.19 -0.60 -28.34
N SER A 518 10.22 -1.62 -29.21
CA SER A 518 11.46 -2.19 -29.72
C SER A 518 12.23 -1.22 -30.62
N VAL A 519 13.55 -1.35 -30.61
CA VAL A 519 14.45 -0.63 -31.52
C VAL A 519 14.67 -1.43 -32.80
N ASP A 520 15.20 -0.77 -33.84
CA ASP A 520 15.61 -1.44 -35.07
C ASP A 520 16.83 -2.35 -34.84
N TYR A 521 16.85 -3.53 -35.48
CA TYR A 521 17.90 -4.53 -35.28
C TYR A 521 19.28 -4.06 -35.76
N GLU A 522 19.38 -3.45 -36.95
CA GLU A 522 20.67 -3.00 -37.47
C GLU A 522 21.23 -1.83 -36.63
N TRP A 523 20.33 -0.96 -36.16
CA TRP A 523 20.67 0.08 -35.21
C TRP A 523 21.13 -0.49 -33.86
N SER A 524 20.45 -1.50 -33.32
CA SER A 524 20.78 -2.05 -32.00
C SER A 524 22.15 -2.74 -31.99
N VAL A 525 22.50 -3.48 -33.05
CA VAL A 525 23.85 -4.05 -33.24
C VAL A 525 24.91 -2.95 -33.25
N SER A 526 24.69 -1.90 -34.06
CA SER A 526 25.64 -0.79 -34.18
C SER A 526 25.80 -0.06 -32.84
N TYR A 527 24.71 0.23 -32.14
CA TYR A 527 24.73 0.87 -30.83
C TYR A 527 25.43 0.02 -29.76
N MET A 528 25.17 -1.29 -29.72
CA MET A 528 25.80 -2.21 -28.77
C MET A 528 27.31 -2.28 -28.96
N HIS A 529 27.76 -2.44 -30.21
CA HIS A 529 29.17 -2.63 -30.55
C HIS A 529 29.97 -1.32 -30.52
N ASP A 530 29.44 -0.25 -31.11
CA ASP A 530 30.21 0.97 -31.34
C ASP A 530 30.12 1.97 -30.17
N GLU A 531 29.03 1.93 -29.39
CA GLU A 531 28.78 2.90 -28.32
C GLU A 531 28.72 2.25 -26.93
N LEU A 532 27.76 1.36 -26.68
CA LEU A 532 27.45 0.90 -25.33
C LEU A 532 28.57 0.06 -24.70
N LYS A 533 28.96 -1.07 -25.33
CA LYS A 533 30.01 -1.96 -24.78
C LYS A 533 31.33 -1.20 -24.52
N PRO A 534 31.87 -0.42 -25.48
CA PRO A 534 33.12 0.31 -25.24
C PRO A 534 33.02 1.35 -24.12
N LEU A 535 31.86 1.98 -23.93
CA LEU A 535 31.67 2.95 -22.84
C LEU A 535 31.52 2.27 -21.49
N LEU A 536 30.82 1.13 -21.41
CA LEU A 536 30.70 0.35 -20.17
C LEU A 536 32.07 -0.13 -19.68
N GLU A 537 32.90 -0.69 -20.57
CA GLU A 537 34.26 -1.13 -20.25
C GLU A 537 35.11 0.04 -19.72
N LYS A 538 35.07 1.19 -20.40
CA LYS A 538 35.79 2.40 -19.95
C LYS A 538 35.30 2.93 -18.61
N ALA A 539 34.00 2.87 -18.34
CA ALA A 539 33.44 3.33 -17.08
C ALA A 539 33.88 2.45 -15.90
N ILE A 540 33.92 1.13 -16.11
CA ILE A 540 34.41 0.16 -15.12
C ILE A 540 35.92 0.34 -14.89
N ASP A 541 36.69 0.54 -15.96
CA ASP A 541 38.14 0.80 -15.87
C ASP A 541 38.45 2.11 -15.12
N ALA A 542 37.63 3.16 -15.36
CA ALA A 542 37.76 4.45 -14.69
C ALA A 542 37.35 4.40 -13.21
N HIS A 543 36.37 3.56 -12.86
CA HIS A 543 35.79 3.48 -11.51
C HIS A 543 35.70 2.02 -11.03
N PRO A 544 36.79 1.44 -10.46
CA PRO A 544 36.84 0.01 -10.12
C PRO A 544 35.82 -0.46 -9.06
N LYS A 545 35.21 0.47 -8.31
CA LYS A 545 34.17 0.17 -7.29
C LYS A 545 32.75 0.19 -7.86
N LEU A 546 32.58 0.60 -9.10
CA LEU A 546 31.28 0.67 -9.77
C LEU A 546 30.96 -0.70 -10.38
N GLY A 547 29.86 -1.30 -9.93
CA GLY A 547 29.19 -2.40 -10.62
C GLY A 547 28.16 -1.84 -11.58
N ILE A 548 28.20 -2.27 -12.84
CA ILE A 548 27.21 -1.89 -13.85
C ILE A 548 26.52 -3.15 -14.37
N HIS A 549 25.18 -3.16 -14.31
CA HIS A 549 24.36 -4.21 -14.90
C HIS A 549 23.36 -3.62 -15.88
N VAL A 550 23.26 -4.20 -17.06
CA VAL A 550 22.34 -3.78 -18.12
C VAL A 550 21.30 -4.88 -18.30
N VAL A 551 20.04 -4.57 -17.99
CA VAL A 551 18.92 -5.49 -18.20
C VAL A 551 18.40 -5.28 -19.62
N VAL A 552 18.44 -6.34 -20.42
CA VAL A 552 18.16 -6.30 -21.85
C VAL A 552 17.20 -7.40 -22.27
N CYS A 553 16.25 -7.04 -23.12
CA CYS A 553 15.48 -7.99 -23.92
C CYS A 553 16.27 -8.28 -25.20
N ARG A 554 16.93 -9.45 -25.28
CA ARG A 554 17.77 -9.82 -26.43
C ARG A 554 16.98 -10.41 -27.60
N ASP A 555 17.53 -10.22 -28.79
CA ASP A 555 17.24 -11.07 -29.94
C ASP A 555 18.33 -12.14 -30.08
N ASP A 556 19.59 -11.75 -29.90
CA ASP A 556 20.77 -12.64 -29.86
C ASP A 556 21.91 -12.01 -29.03
N ASP A 557 23.11 -12.62 -29.08
CA ASP A 557 24.30 -12.17 -28.33
C ASP A 557 24.86 -10.80 -28.80
N GLU A 558 24.52 -10.35 -30.01
CA GLU A 558 25.06 -9.14 -30.63
C GLU A 558 24.06 -7.98 -30.69
N SER A 559 22.77 -8.24 -30.45
CA SER A 559 21.67 -7.29 -30.62
C SER A 559 20.68 -7.33 -29.45
N PHE A 560 19.79 -6.33 -29.41
CA PHE A 560 18.70 -6.28 -28.44
C PHE A 560 17.43 -5.68 -29.05
N ARG A 561 16.27 -6.11 -28.57
CA ARG A 561 14.98 -5.48 -28.85
C ARG A 561 14.81 -4.22 -28.03
N ARG A 562 15.22 -4.25 -26.76
CA ARG A 562 15.07 -3.15 -25.81
C ARG A 562 16.05 -3.29 -24.65
N ILE A 563 16.54 -2.15 -24.14
CA ILE A 563 17.15 -2.07 -22.81
C ILE A 563 16.05 -1.65 -21.84
N ASP A 564 15.80 -2.43 -20.80
CA ASP A 564 14.77 -2.15 -19.80
C ASP A 564 15.28 -1.19 -18.74
N ASN A 565 16.46 -1.48 -18.20
CA ASN A 565 17.13 -0.61 -17.24
C ASN A 565 18.64 -0.84 -17.20
N VAL A 566 19.35 0.16 -16.67
CA VAL A 566 20.77 0.07 -16.32
C VAL A 566 20.94 0.39 -14.85
N GLU A 567 21.63 -0.48 -14.13
CA GLU A 567 21.90 -0.37 -12.71
C GLU A 567 23.36 0.00 -12.47
N PHE A 568 23.58 1.02 -11.66
CA PHE A 568 24.87 1.51 -11.22
C PHE A 568 24.97 1.35 -9.70
N ASN A 569 25.85 0.45 -9.24
CA ASN A 569 25.96 0.07 -7.83
C ASN A 569 27.40 0.32 -7.33
N TRP A 570 27.58 1.26 -6.39
CA TRP A 570 28.88 1.52 -5.77
C TRP A 570 29.06 0.73 -4.48
N CYS A 571 29.05 -0.61 -4.58
CA CYS A 571 29.20 -1.52 -3.43
C CYS A 571 30.52 -2.29 -3.48
N SER A 572 31.12 -2.51 -2.31
CA SER A 572 32.33 -3.31 -2.14
C SER A 572 32.10 -4.78 -2.58
N GLY A 573 32.48 -5.14 -3.81
CA GLY A 573 32.31 -6.48 -4.39
C GLY A 573 31.27 -6.61 -5.52
N GLY A 574 30.71 -5.48 -6.00
CA GLY A 574 29.63 -5.45 -7.02
C GLY A 574 29.99 -5.87 -8.45
N GLN A 575 31.16 -6.49 -8.68
CA GLN A 575 31.54 -7.05 -9.99
C GLN A 575 31.24 -8.55 -10.12
N GLU A 576 30.58 -9.18 -9.13
CA GLU A 576 30.18 -10.58 -9.24
C GLU A 576 28.92 -10.73 -10.12
N GLY A 577 29.10 -11.06 -11.40
CA GLY A 577 28.00 -11.42 -12.31
C GLY A 577 28.26 -11.01 -13.76
N ASP A 578 27.37 -11.42 -14.66
CA ASP A 578 27.39 -10.96 -16.05
C ASP A 578 26.93 -9.49 -16.13
N MET A 579 27.59 -8.71 -16.99
CA MET A 579 27.28 -7.28 -17.21
C MET A 579 25.91 -7.09 -17.87
N PHE A 580 25.47 -8.07 -18.65
CA PHE A 580 24.19 -8.07 -19.33
C PHE A 580 23.32 -9.18 -18.74
N ILE A 581 22.13 -8.81 -18.28
CA ILE A 581 21.16 -9.71 -17.68
C ILE A 581 19.97 -9.78 -18.63
N GLU A 582 19.55 -10.99 -19.01
CA GLU A 582 18.36 -11.20 -19.82
C GLU A 582 17.10 -11.07 -18.97
N ASP A 583 16.13 -10.29 -19.45
CA ASP A 583 14.81 -10.22 -18.82
C ASP A 583 13.98 -11.46 -19.21
N GLU A 584 14.05 -12.51 -18.39
CA GLU A 584 13.31 -13.77 -18.60
C GLU A 584 11.78 -13.63 -18.42
N TYR A 585 11.24 -12.45 -18.02
CA TYR A 585 9.85 -12.31 -17.59
C TYR A 585 8.83 -11.88 -18.66
N LEU A 586 9.23 -11.64 -19.91
CA LEU A 586 8.31 -11.13 -20.96
C LEU A 586 8.02 -12.09 -22.13
N GLU A 587 8.61 -13.28 -22.18
CA GLU A 587 8.36 -14.21 -23.29
C GLU A 587 7.07 -15.04 -23.17
N SER A 588 6.28 -14.91 -22.10
CA SER A 588 5.04 -15.70 -21.96
C SER A 588 3.79 -15.11 -22.63
N ASP A 589 3.77 -13.83 -23.02
CA ASP A 589 2.50 -13.13 -23.31
C ASP A 589 2.33 -12.66 -24.77
N ILE A 590 3.23 -13.06 -25.70
CA ILE A 590 3.20 -12.59 -27.10
C ILE A 590 3.09 -13.72 -28.15
N GLU A 591 2.69 -14.94 -27.77
CA GLU A 591 2.16 -15.90 -28.74
C GLU A 591 0.69 -16.21 -28.43
N GLY A 592 -0.19 -15.81 -29.36
CA GLY A 592 -1.63 -16.01 -29.26
C GLY A 592 -2.06 -17.45 -29.58
N SER A 593 -3.15 -17.83 -28.90
CA SER A 593 -4.00 -19.04 -29.06
C SER A 593 -3.32 -20.35 -28.65
N ASP A 594 -3.87 -21.12 -27.70
CA ASP A 594 -5.24 -21.62 -27.71
C ASP A 594 -5.91 -21.61 -26.31
N GLU A 595 -7.24 -21.57 -26.35
CA GLU A 595 -8.13 -21.88 -25.24
C GLU A 595 -7.76 -23.24 -24.64
N ASP A 596 -7.26 -23.27 -23.40
CA ASP A 596 -7.28 -24.46 -22.56
C ASP A 596 -8.04 -24.15 -21.26
N ASP A 597 -9.33 -24.47 -21.31
CA ASP A 597 -10.22 -24.57 -20.16
C ASP A 597 -9.64 -25.53 -19.10
N PHE A 598 -9.02 -25.00 -18.05
CA PHE A 598 -8.76 -25.77 -16.82
C PHE A 598 -10.05 -25.89 -16.00
N PHE A 599 -10.94 -26.78 -16.45
CA PHE A 599 -11.95 -27.40 -15.60
C PHE A 599 -11.25 -28.21 -14.50
N PHE A 600 -11.38 -27.78 -13.24
CA PHE A 600 -11.18 -28.68 -12.11
C PHE A 600 -12.43 -29.54 -11.94
N ASP A 601 -12.48 -30.66 -12.69
CA ASP A 601 -13.32 -31.81 -12.32
C ASP A 601 -12.62 -32.54 -11.17
N ASP A 602 -13.07 -32.28 -9.94
CA ASP A 602 -12.81 -33.18 -8.81
C ASP A 602 -13.87 -34.30 -8.85
N ASP A 603 -13.57 -35.32 -9.65
CA ASP A 603 -14.17 -36.64 -9.56
C ASP A 603 -13.95 -37.23 -8.16
N TYR A 604 -14.97 -37.18 -7.31
CA TYR A 604 -15.08 -38.13 -6.20
C TYR A 604 -15.74 -39.39 -6.73
N GLU A 605 -14.92 -40.42 -6.93
CA GLU A 605 -15.33 -41.81 -7.11
C GLU A 605 -16.40 -42.19 -6.07
N ILE A 606 -17.62 -42.39 -6.55
CA ILE A 606 -18.64 -43.15 -5.83
C ILE A 606 -18.22 -44.60 -5.91
N VAL A 607 -17.66 -45.13 -4.82
CA VAL A 607 -17.50 -46.57 -4.63
C VAL A 607 -18.90 -47.20 -4.66
N PRO A 608 -19.21 -48.12 -5.61
CA PRO A 608 -20.46 -48.83 -5.60
C PRO A 608 -20.51 -49.76 -4.39
N ALA A 609 -21.61 -49.72 -3.64
CA ALA A 609 -21.93 -50.77 -2.70
C ALA A 609 -22.25 -52.03 -3.51
N ASP A 610 -21.41 -53.05 -3.36
CA ASP A 610 -21.67 -54.39 -3.90
C ASP A 610 -23.04 -54.88 -3.43
N GLU A 611 -23.89 -55.16 -4.42
CA GLU A 611 -25.03 -56.04 -4.32
C GLU A 611 -24.53 -57.43 -3.91
N VAL A 612 -25.00 -57.92 -2.76
CA VAL A 612 -25.06 -59.36 -2.50
C VAL A 612 -26.53 -59.74 -2.65
N ASP A 613 -26.77 -60.48 -3.72
CA ASP A 613 -28.02 -61.14 -4.07
C ASP A 613 -28.56 -62.04 -2.94
N ASP A 614 -29.90 -62.01 -2.84
CA ASP A 614 -30.86 -63.09 -2.59
C ASP A 614 -30.38 -64.38 -1.89
N GLU A 615 -31.07 -64.76 -0.79
CA GLU A 615 -31.84 -66.01 -0.72
C GLU A 615 -32.65 -66.16 0.59
N GLU A 616 -33.96 -66.35 0.39
CA GLU A 616 -34.91 -67.19 1.14
C GLU A 616 -35.30 -66.97 2.63
N ALA A 617 -36.65 -66.95 2.77
CA ALA A 617 -37.53 -67.32 3.90
C ALA A 617 -38.09 -66.21 4.82
#